data_AF-A0A5E4LPT9-F1
#
_entry.id   AF-A0A5E4LPT9-F1
#
_cell.length_a   1.000
_cell.length_b   1.000
_cell.length_c   1.000
_cell.angle_alpha   90.00
_cell.angle_beta   90.00
_cell.angle_gamma   90.00
#
_symmetry.space_group_name_H-M   'P 1'
#
loop_
_entity.id
_entity.type
_entity.pdbx_description
1 polymer ?
#
loop_
_entity_poly.entity_id
_entity_poly.type
_entity_poly.pdbx_seq_one_letter_code
_entity_poly.pdbx_strand_id
1 'polypeptide(L)'
;MLKIPLLYIKDKQVFTKEGGILRLVGKPLDVAKELKKKGYKLLHIVDLNAITGRNTNLDVYDGLTYFINVQVECAPKIEIISKLMVLKCRVVLPPAEFDIGGLINSNLMVCKVPKGYGGNADLFRDVILESFSEAEAKRFTKLGKRIIIHEAQMSKKLKVWGVILSHF
;
A
#
# COMPACT_ATOMS: atom_id res chain seq x y z
N MET A 1 -4.24 -14.57 7.61
CA MET A 1 -3.44 -13.33 7.53
C MET A 1 -2.93 -13.21 6.11
N LEU A 2 -3.09 -12.04 5.49
CA LEU A 2 -2.70 -11.79 4.11
C LEU A 2 -1.19 -11.53 4.01
N LYS A 3 -0.50 -12.21 3.09
CA LYS A 3 0.89 -11.89 2.73
C LYS A 3 0.88 -10.95 1.52
N ILE A 4 1.60 -9.85 1.59
CA ILE A 4 1.54 -8.74 0.62
C ILE A 4 2.97 -8.42 0.13
N PRO A 5 3.36 -8.87 -1.07
CA PRO A 5 4.67 -8.52 -1.64
C PRO A 5 4.85 -7.02 -1.79
N LEU A 6 6.01 -6.51 -1.37
CA LEU A 6 6.44 -5.13 -1.57
C LEU A 6 7.21 -5.01 -2.88
N LEU A 7 6.71 -4.16 -3.78
CA LEU A 7 7.33 -3.86 -5.06
C LEU A 7 7.54 -2.36 -5.19
N TYR A 8 8.55 -1.99 -5.96
CA TYR A 8 8.79 -0.62 -6.38
C TYR A 8 8.58 -0.52 -7.87
N ILE A 9 7.97 0.57 -8.34
CA ILE A 9 7.84 0.83 -9.77
C ILE A 9 8.55 2.13 -10.12
N LYS A 10 9.36 2.05 -11.18
CA LYS A 10 10.03 3.18 -11.82
C LYS A 10 10.12 2.89 -13.32
N ASP A 11 9.84 3.89 -14.16
CA ASP A 11 9.99 3.76 -15.62
C ASP A 11 9.28 2.51 -16.20
N LYS A 12 8.08 2.19 -15.69
CA LYS A 12 7.28 1.01 -16.04
C LYS A 12 7.96 -0.35 -15.81
N GLN A 13 8.99 -0.39 -14.98
CA GLN A 13 9.67 -1.61 -14.54
C GLN A 13 9.44 -1.85 -13.05
N VAL A 14 9.46 -3.11 -12.65
CA VAL A 14 9.32 -3.54 -11.26
C VAL A 14 10.68 -3.81 -10.64
N PHE A 15 10.85 -3.34 -9.41
CA PHE A 15 12.04 -3.53 -8.60
C PHE A 15 11.69 -4.07 -7.22
N THR A 16 12.63 -4.78 -6.61
CA THR A 16 12.68 -5.00 -5.15
C THR A 16 13.76 -4.10 -4.55
N LYS A 17 13.72 -3.89 -3.23
CA LYS A 17 14.71 -3.09 -2.52
C LYS A 17 15.40 -3.93 -1.47
N GLU A 18 16.69 -4.20 -1.66
CA GLU A 18 17.53 -4.99 -0.74
C GLU A 18 18.70 -4.13 -0.27
N GLY A 19 18.85 -3.96 1.04
CA GLY A 19 19.94 -3.14 1.61
C GLY A 19 19.95 -1.69 1.11
N GLY A 20 18.78 -1.14 0.75
CA GLY A 20 18.67 0.21 0.17
C GLY A 20 18.80 0.27 -1.35
N ILE A 21 19.23 -0.82 -2.00
CA ILE A 21 19.50 -0.88 -3.44
C ILE A 21 18.30 -1.43 -4.18
N LEU A 22 17.87 -0.75 -5.25
CA LEU A 22 16.82 -1.24 -6.15
C LEU A 22 17.38 -2.28 -7.12
N ARG A 23 16.77 -3.46 -7.15
CA ARG A 23 17.12 -4.55 -8.08
C ARG A 23 15.97 -4.78 -9.05
N LEU A 24 16.28 -4.77 -10.34
CA LEU A 24 15.28 -5.02 -11.39
C LEU A 24 14.77 -6.46 -11.28
N VAL A 25 13.45 -6.60 -11.22
CA VAL A 25 12.77 -7.90 -11.24
C VAL A 25 12.25 -8.19 -12.63
N GLY A 26 11.68 -7.19 -13.30
CA GLY A 26 11.19 -7.31 -14.67
C GLY A 26 9.93 -6.49 -14.95
N LYS A 27 9.14 -6.94 -15.92
CA LYS A 27 7.93 -6.25 -16.36
C LYS A 27 6.78 -6.46 -15.37
N PRO A 28 5.96 -5.42 -15.08
CA PRO A 28 4.91 -5.48 -14.07
C PRO A 28 3.92 -6.64 -14.20
N LEU A 29 3.38 -6.86 -15.41
CA LEU A 29 2.38 -7.91 -15.64
C LEU A 29 2.93 -9.32 -15.45
N ASP A 30 4.18 -9.56 -15.86
CA ASP A 30 4.81 -10.86 -15.75
C ASP A 30 5.07 -11.19 -14.27
N VAL A 31 5.64 -10.25 -13.53
CA VAL A 31 5.84 -10.37 -12.08
C VAL A 31 4.51 -10.60 -11.36
N ALA A 32 3.46 -9.84 -11.69
CA ALA A 32 2.15 -10.00 -11.06
C ALA A 32 1.51 -11.37 -11.33
N LYS A 33 1.66 -11.91 -12.55
CA LYS A 33 1.18 -13.27 -12.88
C LYS A 33 1.92 -14.33 -12.07
N GLU A 34 3.23 -14.22 -11.93
CA GLU A 34 4.03 -15.15 -11.11
C GLU A 34 3.62 -15.09 -9.65
N LEU A 35 3.46 -13.90 -9.07
CA LEU A 35 3.02 -13.73 -7.69
C LEU A 35 1.60 -14.25 -7.47
N LYS A 36 0.69 -14.04 -8.43
CA LYS A 36 -0.65 -14.63 -8.37
C LYS A 36 -0.61 -16.16 -8.37
N LYS A 37 0.25 -16.78 -9.21
CA LYS A 37 0.47 -18.25 -9.22
C LYS A 37 1.00 -18.76 -7.88
N LYS A 38 1.84 -17.98 -7.19
CA LYS A 38 2.29 -18.27 -5.81
C LYS A 38 1.19 -18.07 -4.75
N GLY A 39 -0.01 -17.62 -5.13
CA GLY A 39 -1.17 -17.47 -4.25
C GLY A 39 -1.30 -16.09 -3.59
N TYR A 40 -0.48 -15.11 -3.96
CA TYR A 40 -0.63 -13.74 -3.47
C TYR A 40 -1.91 -13.10 -4.02
N LYS A 41 -2.64 -12.36 -3.16
CA LYS A 41 -3.93 -11.75 -3.51
C LYS A 41 -3.89 -10.22 -3.59
N LEU A 42 -2.81 -9.61 -3.10
CA LEU A 42 -2.61 -8.17 -3.01
C LEU A 42 -1.13 -7.87 -3.17
N LEU A 43 -0.80 -6.86 -3.98
CA LEU A 43 0.54 -6.29 -4.10
C LEU A 43 0.58 -4.93 -3.42
N HIS A 44 1.64 -4.64 -2.67
CA HIS A 44 1.95 -3.30 -2.20
C HIS A 44 2.99 -2.69 -3.13
N ILE A 45 2.66 -1.56 -3.76
CA ILE A 45 3.51 -0.89 -4.73
C ILE A 45 3.89 0.49 -4.22
N VAL A 46 5.20 0.76 -4.19
CA VAL A 46 5.76 2.10 -4.03
C VAL A 46 6.09 2.63 -5.42
N ASP A 47 5.25 3.51 -5.96
CA ASP A 47 5.49 4.14 -7.26
C ASP A 47 6.36 5.38 -7.08
N LEU A 48 7.63 5.29 -7.48
CA LEU A 48 8.59 6.38 -7.26
C LEU A 48 8.22 7.69 -7.97
N ASN A 49 7.41 7.63 -9.03
CA ASN A 49 6.88 8.82 -9.69
C ASN A 49 5.60 9.32 -9.00
N ALA A 50 4.72 8.43 -8.57
CA ALA A 50 3.49 8.83 -7.88
C ALA A 50 3.76 9.45 -6.51
N ILE A 51 4.75 8.95 -5.75
CA ILE A 51 5.12 9.53 -4.44
C ILE A 51 5.65 10.96 -4.57
N THR A 52 6.26 11.30 -5.71
CA THR A 52 6.74 12.66 -6.00
C THR A 52 5.69 13.51 -6.70
N GLY A 53 4.49 12.97 -6.90
CA GLY A 53 3.37 13.65 -7.56
C GLY A 53 3.60 13.95 -9.04
N ARG A 54 4.46 13.18 -9.71
CA ARG A 54 4.70 13.21 -11.17
C ARG A 54 3.78 12.23 -11.89
N ASN A 55 3.83 12.22 -13.22
CA ASN A 55 3.07 11.25 -14.03
C ASN A 55 3.35 9.82 -13.56
N THR A 56 2.30 9.15 -13.12
CA THR A 56 2.34 7.81 -12.54
C THR A 56 2.26 6.75 -13.63
N ASN A 57 2.55 5.50 -13.28
CA ASN A 57 2.47 4.35 -14.20
C ASN A 57 1.00 3.86 -14.36
N LEU A 58 0.06 4.76 -14.68
CA LEU A 58 -1.38 4.46 -14.73
C LEU A 58 -1.74 3.33 -15.71
N ASP A 59 -1.09 3.30 -16.87
CA ASP A 59 -1.24 2.25 -17.87
C ASP A 59 -0.82 0.87 -17.34
N VAL A 60 0.19 0.84 -16.47
CA VAL A 60 0.60 -0.38 -15.78
C VAL A 60 -0.49 -0.84 -14.80
N TYR A 61 -1.09 0.08 -14.04
CA TYR A 61 -2.11 -0.26 -13.04
C TYR A 61 -3.41 -0.75 -13.64
N ASP A 62 -3.84 -0.19 -14.77
CA ASP A 62 -5.00 -0.68 -15.51
C ASP A 62 -4.82 -2.17 -15.81
N GLY A 63 -3.70 -2.57 -16.40
CA GLY A 63 -3.39 -3.98 -16.64
C GLY A 63 -3.30 -4.82 -15.36
N LEU A 64 -2.58 -4.35 -14.33
CA LEU A 64 -2.35 -5.12 -13.10
C LEU A 64 -3.63 -5.46 -12.34
N THR A 65 -4.56 -4.50 -12.27
CA THR A 65 -5.76 -4.60 -11.44
C THR A 65 -6.78 -5.61 -11.96
N TYR A 66 -6.71 -5.99 -13.25
CA TYR A 66 -7.45 -7.15 -13.79
C TYR A 66 -6.95 -8.49 -13.22
N PHE A 67 -5.68 -8.59 -12.85
CA PHE A 67 -5.08 -9.85 -12.43
C PHE A 67 -5.03 -10.00 -10.91
N ILE A 68 -4.63 -8.96 -10.19
CA ILE A 68 -4.40 -9.00 -8.74
C ILE A 68 -4.78 -7.67 -8.12
N ASN A 69 -5.25 -7.67 -6.87
CA ASN A 69 -5.48 -6.41 -6.18
C ASN A 69 -4.15 -5.68 -5.99
N VAL A 70 -4.18 -4.35 -6.14
CA VAL A 70 -2.99 -3.52 -5.99
C VAL A 70 -3.30 -2.42 -4.99
N GLN A 71 -2.35 -2.16 -4.09
CA GLN A 71 -2.30 -0.92 -3.33
C GLN A 71 -1.06 -0.11 -3.71
N VAL A 72 -1.20 1.19 -3.90
CA VAL A 72 -0.16 2.08 -4.43
C VAL A 72 0.08 3.24 -3.45
N GLU A 73 1.33 3.41 -3.02
CA GLU A 73 1.76 4.63 -2.33
C GLU A 73 1.89 5.78 -3.32
N CYS A 74 1.29 6.93 -2.99
CA CYS A 74 1.37 8.13 -3.82
C CYS A 74 1.31 9.41 -3.00
N ALA A 75 1.66 10.53 -3.63
CA ALA A 75 1.50 11.86 -3.05
C ALA A 75 0.00 12.17 -2.82
N PRO A 76 -0.33 12.99 -1.80
CA PRO A 76 -1.70 13.39 -1.50
C PRO A 76 -2.24 14.43 -2.52
N LYS A 77 -2.32 14.06 -3.80
CA LYS A 77 -2.85 14.90 -4.89
C LYS A 77 -4.15 14.31 -5.41
N ILE A 78 -5.25 15.05 -5.33
CA ILE A 78 -6.59 14.57 -5.72
C ILE A 78 -6.64 13.98 -7.13
N GLU A 79 -5.91 14.58 -8.07
CA GLU A 79 -5.83 14.11 -9.46
C GLU A 79 -5.23 12.71 -9.58
N ILE A 80 -4.17 12.42 -8.82
CA ILE A 80 -3.51 11.11 -8.81
C ILE A 80 -4.39 10.09 -8.08
N ILE A 81 -4.90 10.47 -6.91
CA ILE A 81 -5.76 9.63 -6.08
C ILE A 81 -6.99 9.19 -6.89
N SER A 82 -7.66 10.14 -7.56
CA SER A 82 -8.86 9.88 -8.36
C SER A 82 -8.57 8.90 -9.51
N LYS A 83 -7.47 9.11 -10.24
CA LYS A 83 -7.07 8.21 -11.34
C LYS A 83 -6.76 6.80 -10.84
N LEU A 84 -6.03 6.65 -9.74
CA LEU A 84 -5.75 5.33 -9.14
C LEU A 84 -7.03 4.63 -8.66
N MET A 85 -7.96 5.38 -8.05
CA MET A 85 -9.24 4.82 -7.58
C MET A 85 -10.16 4.39 -8.72
N VAL A 86 -10.18 5.10 -9.85
CA VAL A 86 -10.91 4.69 -11.07
C VAL A 86 -10.39 3.35 -11.58
N LEU A 87 -9.08 3.13 -11.52
CA LEU A 87 -8.44 1.85 -11.84
C LEU A 87 -8.61 0.78 -10.74
N LYS A 88 -9.43 1.04 -9.72
CA LYS A 88 -9.67 0.14 -8.57
C LYS A 88 -8.41 -0.17 -7.76
N CYS A 89 -7.36 0.65 -7.88
CA CYS A 89 -6.22 0.58 -6.97
C CYS A 89 -6.65 1.06 -5.59
N ARG A 90 -6.06 0.43 -4.56
CA ARG A 90 -6.12 0.96 -3.21
C ARG A 90 -5.05 2.01 -3.03
N VAL A 91 -5.41 3.21 -2.65
CA VAL A 91 -4.48 4.34 -2.53
C VAL A 91 -3.96 4.41 -1.10
N VAL A 92 -2.64 4.33 -0.96
CA VAL A 92 -1.93 4.43 0.32
C VAL A 92 -1.46 5.88 0.49
N LEU A 93 -1.91 6.53 1.55
CA LEU A 93 -1.68 7.95 1.83
C LEU A 93 -1.22 8.14 3.27
N PRO A 94 -0.42 9.17 3.59
CA PRO A 94 -0.19 9.56 4.98
C PRO A 94 -1.52 9.96 5.65
N PRO A 95 -1.57 10.06 7.00
CA PRO A 95 -2.76 10.55 7.67
C PRO A 95 -3.08 11.95 7.16
N ALA A 96 -4.33 12.16 6.75
CA ALA A 96 -4.70 13.35 6.01
C ALA A 96 -4.61 14.62 6.87
N GLU A 97 -3.96 15.64 6.30
CA GLU A 97 -4.17 17.07 6.63
C GLU A 97 -4.93 17.80 5.51
N PHE A 98 -5.35 17.07 4.47
CA PHE A 98 -5.89 17.63 3.23
C PHE A 98 -7.33 17.19 2.99
N ASP A 99 -8.11 18.08 2.36
CA ASP A 99 -9.50 17.81 2.01
C ASP A 99 -9.58 16.77 0.89
N ILE A 100 -10.09 15.59 1.23
CA ILE A 100 -10.36 14.49 0.29
C ILE A 100 -11.76 14.60 -0.35
N GLY A 101 -12.34 15.81 -0.32
CA GLY A 101 -13.64 16.21 -0.83
C GLY A 101 -14.27 15.25 -1.84
N GLY A 102 -15.34 14.58 -1.42
CA GLY A 102 -16.20 13.81 -2.30
C GLY A 102 -15.60 12.52 -2.89
N LEU A 103 -14.43 12.05 -2.44
CA LEU A 103 -13.89 10.78 -2.92
C LEU A 103 -14.83 9.61 -2.57
N ILE A 104 -15.30 8.94 -3.62
CA ILE A 104 -16.51 8.12 -3.65
C ILE A 104 -16.33 6.76 -2.92
N ASN A 105 -15.11 6.35 -2.58
CA ASN A 105 -14.86 5.00 -2.06
C ASN A 105 -13.75 4.90 -1.01
N SER A 106 -14.10 5.10 0.26
CA SER A 106 -13.20 4.93 1.40
C SER A 106 -12.64 3.51 1.56
N ASN A 107 -13.24 2.49 0.94
CA ASN A 107 -12.69 1.12 0.98
C ASN A 107 -11.40 0.96 0.18
N LEU A 108 -11.15 1.85 -0.78
CA LEU A 108 -9.91 1.88 -1.54
C LEU A 108 -8.84 2.74 -0.85
N MET A 109 -9.13 3.42 0.24
CA MET A 109 -8.14 4.24 0.93
C MET A 109 -7.46 3.48 2.06
N VAL A 110 -6.15 3.63 2.17
CA VAL A 110 -5.30 3.03 3.19
C VAL A 110 -4.43 4.11 3.82
N CYS A 111 -4.46 4.24 5.14
CA CYS A 111 -3.63 5.19 5.85
C CYS A 111 -2.27 4.57 6.17
N LYS A 112 -1.18 5.21 5.79
CA LYS A 112 0.18 4.87 6.21
C LYS A 112 0.54 5.73 7.42
N VAL A 113 0.48 5.12 8.60
CA VAL A 113 0.56 5.80 9.88
C VAL A 113 2.03 5.93 10.31
N PRO A 114 2.55 7.15 10.45
CA PRO A 114 3.91 7.38 10.92
C PRO A 114 3.99 7.16 12.44
N LYS A 115 5.22 6.99 12.93
CA LYS A 115 5.50 6.82 14.36
C LYS A 115 4.96 7.99 15.18
N GLY A 116 4.25 7.71 16.27
CA GLY A 116 3.76 8.72 17.20
C GLY A 116 2.51 9.47 16.74
N TYR A 117 1.86 9.04 15.66
CA TYR A 117 0.60 9.62 15.22
C TYR A 117 -0.52 9.37 16.24
N GLY A 118 -1.04 10.46 16.84
CA GLY A 118 -2.09 10.41 17.86
C GLY A 118 -3.53 10.37 17.31
N GLY A 119 -3.75 10.67 16.03
CA GLY A 119 -5.10 10.71 15.44
C GLY A 119 -5.70 9.32 15.15
N ASN A 120 -6.94 9.28 14.67
CA ASN A 120 -7.72 8.03 14.50
C ASN A 120 -7.75 7.49 13.07
N ALA A 121 -7.28 8.26 12.08
CA ALA A 121 -7.38 7.93 10.65
C ALA A 121 -8.84 7.60 10.23
N ASP A 122 -9.79 8.44 10.63
CA ASP A 122 -11.24 8.16 10.51
C ASP A 122 -11.70 7.86 9.09
N LEU A 123 -11.09 8.52 8.09
CA LEU A 123 -11.41 8.41 6.67
C LEU A 123 -10.93 7.08 6.03
N PHE A 124 -10.14 6.29 6.76
CA PHE A 124 -9.47 5.10 6.24
C PHE A 124 -9.98 3.85 6.93
N ARG A 125 -10.30 2.80 6.15
CA ARG A 125 -10.69 1.50 6.71
C ARG A 125 -9.48 0.70 7.20
N ASP A 126 -8.37 0.84 6.48
CA ASP A 126 -7.16 0.07 6.68
C ASP A 126 -6.01 1.00 7.04
N VAL A 127 -5.13 0.51 7.91
CA VAL A 127 -3.95 1.24 8.35
C VAL A 127 -2.69 0.38 8.17
N ILE A 128 -1.64 0.98 7.64
CA ILE A 128 -0.28 0.43 7.61
C ILE A 128 0.50 1.13 8.73
N LEU A 129 1.01 0.38 9.69
CA LEU A 129 1.77 0.95 10.81
C LEU A 129 3.27 0.79 10.52
N GLU A 130 3.98 1.88 10.20
CA GLU A 130 5.41 1.82 9.84
C GLU A 130 6.34 1.63 11.04
N SER A 131 5.97 2.18 12.19
CA SER A 131 6.65 1.98 13.47
C SER A 131 5.65 2.30 14.57
N PHE A 132 5.42 1.34 15.46
CA PHE A 132 4.34 1.44 16.44
C PHE A 132 4.68 0.68 17.73
N SER A 133 4.06 1.10 18.81
CA SER A 133 3.95 0.39 20.08
C SER A 133 2.74 -0.56 20.08
N GLU A 134 2.77 -1.60 20.92
CA GLU A 134 1.59 -2.49 21.06
C GLU A 134 0.32 -1.73 21.46
N ALA A 135 0.45 -0.63 22.21
CA ALA A 135 -0.65 0.23 22.59
C ALA A 135 -1.29 0.91 21.37
N GLU A 136 -0.49 1.44 20.44
CA GLU A 136 -0.97 2.04 19.19
C GLU A 136 -1.69 1.01 18.32
N ALA A 137 -1.14 -0.20 18.17
CA ALA A 137 -1.80 -1.26 17.40
C ALA A 137 -3.13 -1.70 18.03
N LYS A 138 -3.18 -1.84 19.37
CA LYS A 138 -4.43 -2.12 20.10
C LYS A 138 -5.45 -1.00 19.94
N ARG A 139 -5.02 0.27 19.93
CA ARG A 139 -5.90 1.42 19.70
C ARG A 139 -6.58 1.34 18.33
N PHE A 140 -5.83 1.14 17.25
CA PHE A 140 -6.42 0.99 15.91
C PHE A 140 -7.33 -0.24 15.78
N THR A 141 -7.01 -1.32 16.50
CA THR A 141 -7.89 -2.51 16.56
C THR A 141 -9.24 -2.17 17.22
N LYS A 142 -9.21 -1.42 18.35
CA LYS A 142 -10.43 -0.95 19.03
C LYS A 142 -11.26 0.00 18.17
N LEU A 143 -10.62 0.77 17.30
CA LEU A 143 -11.28 1.61 16.29
C LEU A 143 -11.83 0.82 15.09
N GLY A 144 -11.76 -0.51 15.11
CA GLY A 144 -12.27 -1.38 14.04
C GLY A 144 -11.44 -1.36 12.76
N LYS A 145 -10.22 -0.81 12.78
CA LYS A 145 -9.35 -0.74 11.60
C LYS A 145 -8.70 -2.08 11.30
N ARG A 146 -8.49 -2.39 10.02
CA ARG A 146 -7.65 -3.53 9.62
C ARG A 146 -6.19 -3.11 9.62
N ILE A 147 -5.38 -3.82 10.39
CA ILE A 147 -3.96 -3.48 10.57
C ILE A 147 -3.11 -4.27 9.57
N ILE A 148 -2.24 -3.54 8.87
CA ILE A 148 -1.17 -4.03 8.02
C ILE A 148 0.17 -3.57 8.62
N ILE A 149 1.18 -4.43 8.62
CA ILE A 149 2.53 -4.12 9.14
C ILE A 149 3.61 -4.64 8.19
N HIS A 150 4.85 -4.19 8.34
CA HIS A 150 5.99 -4.84 7.70
C HIS A 150 6.41 -6.10 8.44
N GLU A 151 6.93 -7.09 7.73
CA GLU A 151 7.37 -8.38 8.31
C GLU A 151 8.37 -8.22 9.46
N ALA A 152 9.25 -7.23 9.39
CA ALA A 152 10.24 -6.92 10.44
C ALA A 152 9.60 -6.53 11.78
N GLN A 153 8.31 -6.17 11.78
CA GLN A 153 7.57 -5.72 12.96
C GLN A 153 6.61 -6.79 13.49
N MET A 154 6.65 -8.00 12.91
CA MET A 154 5.74 -9.08 13.28
C MET A 154 6.01 -9.55 14.71
N SER A 155 4.96 -9.50 15.54
CA SER A 155 4.94 -10.04 16.90
C SER A 155 3.88 -11.14 17.00
N LYS A 156 4.21 -12.24 17.72
CA LYS A 156 3.26 -13.35 17.98
C LYS A 156 1.99 -12.91 18.72
N LYS A 157 2.04 -11.77 19.43
CA LYS A 157 0.94 -11.26 20.26
C LYS A 157 -0.04 -10.37 19.50
N LEU A 158 0.29 -9.93 18.28
CA LEU A 158 -0.54 -9.00 17.53
C LEU A 158 -1.27 -9.70 16.38
N LYS A 159 -2.61 -9.69 16.44
CA LYS A 159 -3.44 -10.16 15.33
C LYS A 159 -3.52 -9.07 14.26
N VAL A 160 -2.82 -9.28 13.15
CA VAL A 160 -2.84 -8.37 11.99
C VAL A 160 -3.65 -8.95 10.84
N TRP A 161 -4.21 -8.06 10.01
CA TRP A 161 -4.95 -8.45 8.82
C TRP A 161 -3.99 -8.84 7.69
N GLY A 162 -2.91 -8.08 7.50
CA GLY A 162 -1.91 -8.31 6.48
C GLY A 162 -0.48 -7.99 6.90
N VAL A 163 0.49 -8.58 6.19
CA VAL A 163 1.92 -8.36 6.39
C VAL A 163 2.57 -8.07 5.04
N ILE A 164 3.28 -6.95 4.97
CA ILE A 164 4.09 -6.54 3.83
C ILE A 164 5.44 -7.27 3.89
N LEU A 165 5.74 -8.02 2.83
CA LEU A 165 6.96 -8.82 2.68
C LEU A 165 7.97 -8.07 1.81
N SER A 166 9.19 -7.89 2.30
CA SER A 166 10.26 -7.28 1.52
C SER A 166 10.96 -8.31 0.63
N HIS A 167 10.83 -9.60 0.96
CA HIS A 167 11.36 -10.75 0.22
C HIS A 167 10.27 -11.83 0.04
N PHE A 168 10.11 -12.40 -1.17
CA PHE A 168 9.01 -13.33 -1.53
C PHE A 168 9.29 -14.18 -2.79
#